data_AF-A0A849IFY0-F1
#
_entry.id   AF-A0A849IFY0-F1
#
_cell.length_a   1.000
_cell.length_b   1.000
_cell.length_c   1.000
_cell.angle_alpha   90.00
_cell.angle_beta   90.00
_cell.angle_gamma   90.00
#
_symmetry.space_group_name_H-M   'P 1'
#
loop_
_entity.id
_entity.type
_entity.pdbx_description
1 polymer ?
#
loop_
_entity_poly.entity_id
_entity_poly.type
_entity_poly.pdbx_seq_one_letter_code
_entity_poly.pdbx_strand_id
1 'polypeptide(L)' 'MTYTLHPGAEHDIANALDFYSEQAGRIVAERFLEEFERATKLLVEHPELGTPT' A
#
# COMPACT_ATOMS: atom_id res chain seq x y z
N MET A 1 3.07 0.67 16.52
CA MET A 1 3.59 -0.69 16.19
C MET A 1 4.00 -0.68 14.73
N THR A 2 5.11 -1.32 14.38
CA THR A 2 5.62 -1.36 12.99
C THR A 2 5.21 -2.67 12.34
N TYR A 3 4.61 -2.62 11.15
CA TYR A 3 4.42 -3.80 10.33
C TYR A 3 5.67 -4.08 9.50
N THR A 4 5.78 -5.29 8.98
CA THR A 4 6.80 -5.69 8.00
C THR A 4 6.10 -6.19 6.76
N LEU A 5 6.59 -5.82 5.59
CA LEU A 5 6.08 -6.36 4.34
C LEU A 5 6.83 -7.62 3.96
N HIS A 6 6.09 -8.59 3.45
CA HIS A 6 6.71 -9.70 2.73
C HIS A 6 7.40 -9.13 1.47
N PRO A 7 8.59 -9.61 1.06
CA PRO A 7 9.29 -9.08 -0.12
C PRO A 7 8.45 -9.05 -1.40
N GLY A 8 7.56 -10.04 -1.57
CA GLY A 8 6.60 -10.04 -2.69
C GLY A 8 5.63 -8.86 -2.65
N ALA A 9 5.16 -8.46 -1.46
CA ALA A 9 4.28 -7.31 -1.32
C ALA A 9 5.02 -5.99 -1.56
N GLU A 10 6.30 -5.89 -1.18
CA GLU A 10 7.14 -4.73 -1.53
C GLU A 10 7.28 -4.58 -3.05
N HIS A 11 7.47 -5.70 -3.75
CA HIS A 11 7.53 -5.73 -5.21
C HIS A 11 6.19 -5.34 -5.84
N ASP A 12 5.07 -5.81 -5.31
CA ASP A 12 3.74 -5.46 -5.80
C ASP A 12 3.45 -3.96 -5.67
N ILE A 13 3.86 -3.34 -4.54
CA ILE A 13 3.72 -1.90 -4.33
C ILE A 13 4.59 -1.10 -5.31
N ALA A 14 5.84 -1.53 -5.52
CA ALA A 14 6.74 -0.89 -6.48
C ALA A 14 6.17 -0.96 -7.91
N ASN A 15 5.68 -2.13 -8.33
CA ASN A 15 5.06 -2.30 -9.64
C ASN A 15 3.81 -1.42 -9.81
N ALA A 16 2.99 -1.29 -8.77
CA ALA A 16 1.82 -0.42 -8.80
C ALA A 16 2.21 1.07 -8.91
N LEU A 17 3.27 1.50 -8.22
CA LEU A 17 3.79 2.86 -8.29
C LEU A 17 4.29 3.19 -9.71
N ASP A 18 5.06 2.28 -10.33
CA ASP A 18 5.53 2.42 -11.70
C ASP A 18 4.36 2.51 -12.67
N PHE A 19 3.39 1.59 -12.54
CA PHE A 19 2.18 1.57 -13.37
C PHE A 19 1.40 2.89 -13.28
N TYR A 20 1.10 3.38 -12.06
CA TYR A 20 0.34 4.61 -11.92
C TYR A 20 1.14 5.84 -12.38
N SER A 21 2.46 5.84 -12.20
CA SER A 21 3.32 6.91 -12.70
C SER A 21 3.26 7.02 -14.23
N GLU A 22 3.26 5.87 -14.92
CA GLU A 22 3.18 5.81 -16.38
C GLU A 22 1.77 6.08 -16.93
N GLN A 23 0.75 5.46 -16.33
CA GLN A 23 -0.61 5.42 -16.91
C GLN A 23 -1.52 6.54 -16.41
N ALA A 24 -1.31 7.02 -15.18
CA ALA A 24 -2.19 7.97 -14.51
C ALA A 24 -1.47 9.24 -14.04
N GLY A 25 -0.14 9.26 -14.15
CA GLY A 25 0.72 10.35 -13.73
C GLY A 25 1.08 10.32 -12.25
N ARG A 26 2.11 11.11 -11.93
CA ARG A 26 2.77 11.13 -10.62
C ARG A 26 1.82 11.38 -9.44
N ILE A 27 0.83 12.27 -9.59
CA ILE A 27 -0.10 12.61 -8.51
C ILE A 27 -0.90 11.38 -8.06
N VAL A 28 -1.35 10.55 -9.00
CA VAL A 28 -2.11 9.34 -8.68
C VAL A 28 -1.20 8.29 -8.01
N ALA A 29 0.02 8.17 -8.51
CA ALA A 29 1.02 7.26 -7.97
C ALA A 29 1.39 7.61 -6.51
N GLU A 30 1.57 8.89 -6.19
CA GLU A 30 1.80 9.37 -4.81
C GLU A 30 0.58 9.12 -3.91
N ARG A 31 -0.65 9.39 -4.41
CA ARG A 31 -1.88 9.13 -3.67
C ARG A 31 -2.09 7.64 -3.35
N PHE A 32 -1.68 6.75 -4.25
CA PHE A 32 -1.71 5.32 -4.00
C PHE A 32 -0.86 4.93 -2.79
N LEU A 33 0.37 5.46 -2.68
CA LEU A 33 1.23 5.18 -1.52
C LEU A 33 0.64 5.74 -0.22
N GLU A 34 0.10 6.96 -0.25
CA GLU A 34 -0.56 7.56 0.91
C GLU A 34 -1.75 6.72 1.40
N GLU A 35 -2.57 6.21 0.49
CA GLU A 35 -3.70 5.34 0.85
C GLU A 35 -3.24 3.97 1.37
N PHE A 36 -2.17 3.41 0.80
CA PHE A 36 -1.56 2.19 1.31
C PHE A 36 -1.08 2.37 2.76
N GLU A 37 -0.33 3.44 3.06
CA GLU A 37 0.13 3.75 4.41
C GLU A 37 -1.03 4.02 5.38
N ARG A 38 -2.08 4.70 4.92
CA ARG A 38 -3.29 4.91 5.72
C ARG A 38 -3.96 3.59 6.07
N ALA A 39 -4.09 2.68 5.11
CA ALA A 39 -4.72 1.38 5.32
C ALA A 39 -3.87 0.48 6.24
N THR A 40 -2.56 0.42 6.07
CA THR A 40 -1.68 -0.38 6.93
C THR A 40 -1.67 0.15 8.36
N LYS A 41 -1.68 1.47 8.55
CA LYS A 41 -1.81 2.07 9.88
C LYS A 41 -3.12 1.66 10.56
N LEU A 42 -4.24 1.71 9.84
CA LEU A 42 -5.53 1.27 10.37
C LEU A 42 -5.51 -0.21 10.77
N LEU A 43 -4.92 -1.08 9.94
CA LEU A 43 -4.83 -2.51 10.25
C LEU A 43 -3.87 -2.83 11.41
N VAL A 44 -2.83 -2.02 11.60
CA VAL A 44 -1.94 -2.13 12.77
C VAL A 44 -2.67 -1.72 14.05
N GLU A 45 -3.46 -0.65 14.00
CA GLU A 45 -4.22 -0.14 15.15
C GLU A 45 -5.45 -1.01 15.45
N HIS A 46 -6.09 -1.55 14.42
CA HIS A 46 -7.34 -2.32 14.46
C HIS A 46 -7.28 -3.55 13.54
N PRO A 47 -6.54 -4.62 13.93
CA PRO A 47 -6.38 -5.82 13.09
C PRO A 47 -7.69 -6.50 12.69
N GLU A 48 -8.74 -6.35 13.48
CA GLU A 48 -10.08 -6.90 13.25
C GLU A 48 -10.80 -6.31 12.03
N LEU A 49 -10.32 -5.18 11.49
CA LEU A 49 -10.83 -4.60 10.23
C LEU A 49 -10.41 -5.42 9.00
N GLY A 50 -9.40 -6.29 9.14
CA GLY A 50 -9.00 -7.21 8.08
C GLY A 50 -10.01 -8.34 7.90
N THR A 51 -10.34 -8.65 6.65
CA THR A 51 -11.12 -9.86 6.32
C THR A 51 -10.19 -11.07 6.41
N PRO A 52 -10.52 -12.11 7.19
CA PRO A 52 -9.74 -13.35 7.22
C PRO A 52 -9.68 -13.98 5.83
N THR A 53 -8.48 -14.37 5.40
CA THR A 53 -8.21 -15.08 4.12
C THR A 53 -7.84 -16.52 4.37
#